data_AF-A0A024GKQ2-F1
#
_entry.id   AF-A0A024GKQ2-F1
#
_cell.length_a   1.000
_cell.length_b   1.000
_cell.length_c   1.000
_cell.angle_alpha   90.00
_cell.angle_beta   90.00
_cell.angle_gamma   90.00
#
_symmetry.space_group_name_H-M   'P 1'
#
loop_
_entity.id
_entity.type
_entity.pdbx_description
1 polymer ?
#
loop_
_entity_poly.entity_id
_entity_poly.type
_entity_poly.pdbx_seq_one_letter_code
_entity_poly.pdbx_strand_id
1 'polypeptide(L)'
;MYWFNCQQILGSDKKSVKIFPGYMREKLRDVDMSALTTHKQLEAFISSPLPIKCPTDIKRLSDECPEYFEHSEDKFVEANVFENALKRRFTFCDDGRANIPNILWWDMLIRTPIEDTASILKMPVKVGRNETDATPSIYAKHPNFLLWLNDVFVMTGEERGSTGEFGLAKEAVLSKMERMHLSMFGQMPFLFTYAAANSLVQFFVIDRTLNVYPISQLLDLKILQNRIRCVVSAINICRILNHYPPLLPRGFLPMYKKMTRDNGTVTLYEDYFLKKLSHDLYDSEAVMAIYEAIGRKQIQCAVRCHYDRQKQTLKLRPVGFTKLPSNDSELIVALICVARALVGLHALGYVHRDVCWPNILCLGDDAYILADFENAGRDGDRMPDDLLESRVLDPLVKSEASGHVYRSCHDMYQFGELIADTNDPSLKQLQINLKSVNAEERYTAAGSLSFLSNLHQNCKMIV
;
A
#
# COMPACT_ATOMS: atom_id res chain seq x y z
N MET A 1 28.37 -11.97 -27.44
CA MET A 1 29.04 -13.28 -27.43
C MET A 1 30.53 -13.02 -27.36
N TYR A 2 31.14 -13.11 -26.17
CA TYR A 2 32.56 -13.43 -25.92
C TYR A 2 32.74 -13.43 -24.39
N TRP A 3 32.70 -14.64 -23.84
CA TRP A 3 33.24 -14.97 -22.53
C TRP A 3 34.77 -14.91 -22.62
N PHE A 4 35.45 -14.37 -21.61
CA PHE A 4 36.86 -14.67 -21.38
C PHE A 4 37.05 -15.37 -20.04
N ASN A 5 37.57 -16.58 -20.20
CA ASN A 5 37.98 -17.55 -19.21
C ASN A 5 39.34 -17.14 -18.65
N CYS A 6 39.48 -17.10 -17.33
CA CYS A 6 40.79 -17.18 -16.67
C CYS A 6 40.67 -18.16 -15.49
N GLN A 7 40.94 -19.43 -15.77
CA GLN A 7 41.44 -20.41 -14.79
C GLN A 7 42.88 -20.77 -15.17
N GLN A 8 43.63 -21.21 -14.15
CA GLN A 8 45.01 -21.74 -14.10
C GLN A 8 46.07 -20.69 -13.72
N ILE A 9 46.92 -20.83 -12.68
CA ILE A 9 47.37 -21.95 -11.83
C ILE A 9 47.86 -21.34 -10.50
N LEU A 10 47.62 -21.99 -9.35
CA LEU A 10 48.62 -22.34 -8.32
C LEU A 10 47.94 -23.22 -7.26
N GLY A 11 48.55 -24.37 -6.99
CA GLY A 11 47.97 -25.45 -6.20
C GLY A 11 47.86 -25.16 -4.71
N SER A 12 46.74 -25.58 -4.14
CA SER A 12 46.69 -26.45 -2.96
C SER A 12 45.28 -27.06 -2.92
N ASP A 13 45.19 -28.38 -2.77
CA ASP A 13 43.95 -29.09 -2.54
C ASP A 13 43.39 -28.73 -1.15
N LYS A 14 42.77 -27.55 -1.04
CA LYS A 14 41.84 -27.25 0.05
C LYS A 14 40.44 -27.51 -0.48
N LYS A 15 39.85 -28.64 -0.08
CA LYS A 15 38.45 -28.97 -0.33
C LYS A 15 37.57 -27.87 0.30
N SER A 16 37.20 -26.87 -0.50
CA SER A 16 36.25 -25.85 -0.10
C SER A 16 34.91 -26.53 0.20
N VAL A 17 34.51 -26.62 1.47
CA VAL A 17 33.18 -27.11 1.82
C VAL A 17 32.21 -25.99 1.47
N LYS A 18 31.56 -26.08 0.30
CA LYS A 18 30.44 -25.21 -0.06
C LYS A 18 29.34 -25.42 0.96
N ILE A 19 29.02 -24.42 1.77
CA ILE A 19 27.81 -24.48 2.60
C ILE A 19 26.64 -24.56 1.63
N PHE A 20 25.96 -25.71 1.58
CA PHE A 20 24.91 -25.94 0.61
C PHE A 20 23.81 -24.88 0.76
N PRO A 21 23.30 -24.30 -0.35
CA PRO A 21 22.21 -23.33 -0.31
C PRO A 21 20.97 -23.81 0.47
N GLY A 22 20.76 -25.13 0.59
CA GLY A 22 19.69 -25.73 1.41
C GLY A 22 19.87 -25.52 2.92
N TYR A 23 21.07 -25.76 3.47
CA TYR A 23 21.33 -25.62 4.91
C TYR A 23 21.22 -24.17 5.38
N MET A 24 21.80 -23.22 4.62
CA MET A 24 21.65 -21.79 4.88
C MET A 24 20.18 -21.36 4.86
N ARG A 25 19.42 -21.85 3.87
CA ARG A 25 17.99 -21.54 3.75
C ARG A 25 17.19 -22.03 4.96
N GLU A 26 17.43 -23.24 5.43
CA GLU A 26 16.72 -23.78 6.61
C GLU A 26 16.95 -22.93 7.86
N LYS A 27 18.21 -22.58 8.14
CA LYS A 27 18.53 -21.73 9.29
C LYS A 27 17.99 -20.32 9.19
N LEU A 28 17.99 -19.72 7.99
CA LEU A 28 17.43 -18.38 7.80
C LEU A 28 15.90 -18.36 7.99
N ARG A 29 15.20 -19.46 7.68
CA ARG A 29 13.75 -19.59 7.89
C ARG A 29 13.34 -19.74 9.34
N ASP A 30 14.24 -20.22 10.19
CA ASP A 30 13.99 -20.49 11.61
C ASP A 30 13.77 -19.18 12.37
N VAL A 31 12.49 -18.78 12.49
CA VAL A 31 12.03 -17.60 13.22
C VAL A 31 10.72 -17.97 13.92
N ASP A 32 10.72 -17.87 15.25
CA ASP A 32 9.50 -18.01 16.03
C ASP A 32 8.70 -16.71 16.01
N MET A 33 7.76 -16.60 15.08
CA MET A 33 6.89 -15.43 14.94
C MET A 33 6.00 -15.20 16.17
N SER A 34 5.72 -16.24 16.97
CA SER A 34 4.90 -16.10 18.19
C SER A 34 5.64 -15.38 19.32
N ALA A 35 6.98 -15.37 19.27
CA ALA A 35 7.83 -14.63 20.19
C ALA A 35 8.04 -13.15 19.80
N LEU A 36 7.53 -12.71 18.63
CA LEU A 36 7.76 -11.37 18.08
C LEU A 36 6.47 -10.52 18.09
N THR A 37 5.83 -10.41 19.26
CA THR A 37 4.54 -9.71 19.39
C THR A 37 4.67 -8.25 19.85
N THR A 38 5.85 -7.82 20.29
CA THR A 38 6.12 -6.45 20.76
C THR A 38 7.34 -5.85 20.06
N HIS A 39 7.41 -4.52 20.00
CA HIS A 39 8.57 -3.83 19.42
C HIS A 39 9.89 -4.15 20.15
N LYS A 40 9.86 -4.39 21.47
CA LYS A 40 11.06 -4.77 22.25
C LYS A 40 11.59 -6.16 21.89
N GLN A 41 10.69 -7.11 21.67
CA GLN A 41 11.08 -8.44 21.20
C GLN A 41 11.66 -8.38 19.78
N LEU A 42 11.07 -7.56 18.91
CA LEU A 42 11.62 -7.29 17.59
C LEU A 42 12.99 -6.63 17.64
N GLU A 43 13.19 -5.62 18.49
CA GLU A 43 14.49 -4.98 18.69
C GLU A 43 15.55 -5.99 19.11
N ALA A 44 15.24 -6.84 20.08
CA ALA A 44 16.12 -7.91 20.53
C ALA A 44 16.44 -8.90 19.40
N PHE A 45 15.44 -9.31 18.63
CA PHE A 45 15.61 -10.24 17.52
C PHE A 45 16.43 -9.63 16.37
N ILE A 46 16.13 -8.41 15.93
CA ILE A 46 16.85 -7.81 14.81
C ILE A 46 18.29 -7.44 15.15
N SER A 47 18.57 -7.23 16.43
CA SER A 47 19.93 -7.02 16.96
C SER A 47 20.67 -8.34 17.24
N SER A 48 19.97 -9.48 17.23
CA SER A 48 20.58 -10.78 17.50
C SER A 48 21.49 -11.23 16.35
N PRO A 49 22.56 -11.98 16.66
CA PRO A 49 23.39 -12.61 15.64
C PRO A 49 22.59 -13.53 14.72
N LEU A 50 23.10 -13.72 13.50
CA LEU A 50 22.53 -14.69 12.58
C LEU A 50 22.69 -16.11 13.14
N PRO A 51 21.78 -17.04 12.80
CA PRO A 51 21.83 -18.42 13.27
C PRO A 51 23.05 -19.20 12.76
N ILE A 52 23.80 -18.63 11.82
CA ILE A 52 25.03 -19.16 11.27
C ILE A 52 26.05 -18.02 11.24
N LYS A 53 27.28 -18.28 11.71
CA LYS A 53 28.40 -17.36 11.57
C LYS A 53 28.94 -17.39 10.14
N CYS A 54 29.33 -16.25 9.61
CA CYS A 54 29.97 -16.19 8.30
C CYS A 54 31.44 -16.63 8.44
N PRO A 55 31.86 -17.70 7.73
CA PRO A 55 33.27 -18.06 7.69
C PRO A 55 34.08 -16.98 6.97
N THR A 56 35.25 -16.62 7.51
CA THR A 56 36.16 -15.62 6.93
C THR A 56 37.64 -16.00 7.15
N ASP A 57 38.46 -15.73 6.15
CA ASP A 57 39.92 -15.82 6.23
C ASP A 57 40.54 -14.58 6.90
N ILE A 58 39.77 -13.50 7.07
CA ILE A 58 40.22 -12.27 7.73
C ILE A 58 40.11 -12.43 9.24
N LYS A 59 41.19 -12.90 9.87
CA LYS A 59 41.28 -13.13 11.32
C LYS A 59 40.82 -11.93 12.18
N ARG A 60 41.12 -10.71 11.74
CA ARG A 60 40.68 -9.48 12.43
C ARG A 60 39.15 -9.40 12.57
N LEU A 61 38.38 -9.88 11.59
CA LEU A 61 36.91 -9.84 11.66
C LEU A 61 36.36 -10.86 12.65
N SER A 62 36.94 -12.06 12.71
CA SER A 62 36.57 -13.04 13.73
C SER A 62 36.98 -12.59 15.13
N ASP A 63 38.04 -11.80 15.27
CA ASP A 63 38.50 -11.27 16.55
C ASP A 63 37.67 -10.05 17.01
N GLU A 64 37.34 -9.12 16.11
CA GLU A 64 36.58 -7.90 16.42
C GLU A 64 35.04 -8.11 16.44
N CYS A 65 34.54 -9.12 15.74
CA CYS A 65 33.12 -9.42 15.57
C CYS A 65 32.84 -10.94 15.66
N PRO A 66 33.28 -11.63 16.73
CA PRO A 66 33.18 -13.08 16.90
C PRO A 66 31.75 -13.60 16.90
N GLU A 67 30.76 -12.74 17.17
CA GLU A 67 29.34 -13.05 17.14
C GLU A 67 28.82 -13.26 15.71
N TYR A 68 29.45 -12.64 14.71
CA TYR A 68 29.01 -12.70 13.31
C TYR A 68 29.95 -13.53 12.42
N PHE A 69 31.23 -13.61 12.77
CA PHE A 69 32.25 -14.26 11.96
C PHE A 69 32.92 -15.42 12.69
N GLU A 70 33.26 -16.46 11.95
CA GLU A 70 34.14 -17.54 12.40
C GLU A 70 35.35 -17.62 11.48
N HIS A 71 36.54 -17.80 12.04
CA HIS A 71 37.73 -17.93 11.20
C HIS A 71 37.70 -19.27 10.47
N SER A 72 37.83 -19.26 9.14
CA SER A 72 37.95 -20.46 8.34
C SER A 72 38.80 -20.19 7.11
N GLU A 73 39.84 -20.99 6.91
CA GLU A 73 40.66 -20.94 5.69
C GLU A 73 40.10 -21.82 4.55
N ASP A 74 39.09 -22.65 4.85
CA ASP A 74 38.62 -23.74 3.97
C ASP A 74 37.11 -23.63 3.63
N LYS A 75 36.37 -22.67 4.20
CA LYS A 75 34.94 -22.46 3.95
C LYS A 75 34.71 -21.03 3.49
N PHE A 76 34.07 -20.88 2.33
CA PHE A 76 33.64 -19.59 1.81
C PHE A 76 32.14 -19.66 1.53
N VAL A 77 31.39 -18.64 1.95
CA VAL A 77 30.02 -18.45 1.50
C VAL A 77 30.10 -17.70 0.17
N GLU A 78 29.66 -18.34 -0.91
CA GLU A 78 29.71 -17.83 -2.29
C GLU A 78 28.88 -16.53 -2.47
N ALA A 79 27.97 -16.24 -1.52
CA ALA A 79 27.31 -14.95 -1.35
C ALA A 79 27.87 -14.25 -0.10
N ASN A 80 28.91 -13.42 -0.25
CA ASN A 80 29.41 -12.62 0.86
C ASN A 80 28.50 -11.40 1.07
N VAL A 81 27.34 -11.60 1.71
CA VAL A 81 26.36 -10.55 2.01
C VAL A 81 26.98 -9.38 2.80
N PHE A 82 28.13 -9.61 3.44
CA PHE A 82 28.91 -8.60 4.15
C PHE A 82 29.98 -7.90 3.30
N GLU A 83 30.27 -8.33 2.08
CA GLU A 83 31.34 -7.78 1.23
C GLU A 83 31.26 -6.26 1.13
N ASN A 84 30.04 -5.76 0.94
CA ASN A 84 29.76 -4.33 0.87
C ASN A 84 30.05 -3.60 2.19
N ALA A 85 29.73 -4.20 3.35
CA ALA A 85 30.04 -3.65 4.67
C ALA A 85 31.55 -3.65 4.97
N LEU A 86 32.31 -4.57 4.36
CA LEU A 86 33.75 -4.69 4.57
C LEU A 86 34.59 -3.73 3.71
N LYS A 87 33.97 -2.99 2.76
CA LYS A 87 34.67 -2.00 1.94
C LYS A 87 35.36 -0.94 2.82
N ARG A 88 36.65 -0.72 2.56
CA ARG A 88 37.53 0.12 3.41
C ARG A 88 37.31 1.62 3.29
N ARG A 89 36.63 2.09 2.23
CA ARG A 89 36.37 3.52 1.99
C ARG A 89 34.87 3.77 1.88
N PHE A 90 34.26 4.17 2.99
CA PHE A 90 32.90 4.74 3.02
C PHE A 90 33.03 6.26 3.08
N THR A 91 32.78 6.92 1.96
CA THR A 91 32.75 8.38 1.87
C THR A 91 31.31 8.82 1.66
N PHE A 92 30.79 9.57 2.62
CA PHE A 92 29.48 10.20 2.51
C PHE A 92 29.66 11.67 2.15
N CYS A 93 28.72 12.19 1.37
CA CYS A 93 28.68 13.59 0.95
C CYS A 93 27.62 14.35 1.74
N ASP A 94 27.91 15.58 2.14
CA ASP A 94 27.09 16.37 3.09
C ASP A 94 26.47 17.62 2.43
N ASP A 95 26.39 17.68 1.11
CA ASP A 95 25.97 18.89 0.36
C ASP A 95 24.44 19.15 0.32
N GLY A 96 23.68 18.51 1.21
CA GLY A 96 22.25 18.78 1.44
C GLY A 96 21.30 18.33 0.32
N ARG A 97 21.78 17.81 -0.81
CA ARG A 97 20.93 17.06 -1.76
C ARG A 97 21.06 15.58 -1.44
N ALA A 98 19.99 14.79 -1.61
CA ALA A 98 20.07 13.34 -1.50
C ALA A 98 21.04 12.82 -2.58
N ASN A 99 22.31 12.77 -2.20
CA ASN A 99 23.41 12.62 -3.10
C ASN A 99 23.50 11.16 -3.51
N ILE A 100 23.52 10.90 -4.82
CA ILE A 100 23.67 9.57 -5.42
C ILE A 100 24.72 8.70 -4.66
N PRO A 101 25.88 9.24 -4.19
CA PRO A 101 26.81 8.50 -3.34
C PRO A 101 26.23 7.92 -2.04
N ASN A 102 25.41 8.66 -1.30
CA ASN A 102 24.84 8.19 -0.02
C ASN A 102 23.80 7.09 -0.27
N ILE A 103 22.99 7.23 -1.32
CA ILE A 103 21.99 6.24 -1.74
C ILE A 103 22.65 4.89 -2.03
N LEU A 104 23.79 4.90 -2.73
CA LEU A 104 24.56 3.67 -3.00
C LEU A 104 24.96 2.96 -1.71
N TRP A 105 25.39 3.69 -0.68
CA TRP A 105 25.78 3.08 0.60
C TRP A 105 24.59 2.49 1.34
N TRP A 106 23.44 3.17 1.38
CA TRP A 106 22.24 2.61 2.01
C TRP A 106 21.72 1.39 1.23
N ASP A 107 21.72 1.43 -0.11
CA ASP A 107 21.37 0.27 -0.93
C ASP A 107 22.31 -0.91 -0.64
N MET A 108 23.62 -0.67 -0.61
CA MET A 108 24.61 -1.71 -0.36
C MET A 108 24.51 -2.36 1.02
N LEU A 109 24.00 -1.66 2.04
CA LEU A 109 23.94 -2.14 3.43
C LEU A 109 22.53 -2.54 3.90
N ILE A 110 21.49 -2.17 3.16
CA ILE A 110 20.08 -2.45 3.52
C ILE A 110 19.41 -3.23 2.39
N ARG A 111 19.37 -2.64 1.18
CA ARG A 111 18.69 -3.25 0.02
C ARG A 111 19.34 -4.56 -0.40
N THR A 112 20.64 -4.55 -0.67
CA THR A 112 21.36 -5.74 -1.18
C THR A 112 21.25 -6.92 -0.21
N PRO A 113 21.48 -6.75 1.12
CA PRO A 113 21.27 -7.84 2.06
C PRO A 113 19.84 -8.40 2.07
N ILE A 114 18.82 -7.55 1.90
CA ILE A 114 17.42 -8.00 1.80
C ILE A 114 17.21 -8.78 0.50
N GLU A 115 17.63 -8.25 -0.65
CA GLU A 115 17.46 -8.91 -1.96
C GLU A 115 18.19 -10.26 -2.02
N ASP A 116 19.43 -10.34 -1.52
CA ASP A 116 20.22 -11.57 -1.47
C ASP A 116 19.57 -12.62 -0.56
N THR A 117 19.13 -12.19 0.64
CA THR A 117 18.44 -13.08 1.59
C THR A 117 17.12 -13.58 1.01
N ALA A 118 16.34 -12.69 0.38
CA ALA A 118 15.09 -13.04 -0.29
C ALA A 118 15.32 -14.04 -1.43
N SER A 119 16.40 -13.87 -2.21
CA SER A 119 16.79 -14.82 -3.27
C SER A 119 17.10 -16.21 -2.71
N ILE A 120 17.87 -16.29 -1.62
CA ILE A 120 18.17 -17.56 -0.91
C ILE A 120 16.88 -18.23 -0.42
N LEU A 121 15.97 -17.44 0.15
CA LEU A 121 14.68 -17.90 0.71
C LEU A 121 13.61 -18.20 -0.34
N LYS A 122 13.85 -17.76 -1.60
CA LYS A 122 12.90 -17.77 -2.73
C LYS A 122 11.66 -16.93 -2.48
N MET A 123 11.85 -15.76 -1.87
CA MET A 123 10.79 -14.79 -1.60
C MET A 123 10.59 -13.86 -2.81
N PRO A 124 9.35 -13.61 -3.24
CA PRO A 124 9.03 -12.67 -4.30
C PRO A 124 9.03 -11.23 -3.77
N VAL A 125 10.22 -10.67 -3.60
CA VAL A 125 10.42 -9.27 -3.22
C VAL A 125 10.63 -8.39 -4.44
N LYS A 126 10.17 -7.14 -4.36
CA LYS A 126 10.45 -6.08 -5.33
C LYS A 126 10.89 -4.85 -4.57
N VAL A 127 11.88 -4.13 -5.08
CA VAL A 127 12.37 -2.89 -4.50
C VAL A 127 12.05 -1.73 -5.43
N GLY A 128 11.67 -0.60 -4.85
CA GLY A 128 11.40 0.65 -5.55
C GLY A 128 12.23 1.78 -4.98
N ARG A 129 12.67 2.66 -5.87
CA ARG A 129 13.29 3.95 -5.57
C ARG A 129 12.46 5.04 -6.25
N ASN A 130 12.50 6.25 -5.72
CA ASN A 130 12.02 7.41 -6.47
C ASN A 130 12.92 7.61 -7.70
N GLU A 131 12.40 7.32 -8.89
CA GLU A 131 13.05 7.70 -10.14
C GLU A 131 13.13 9.23 -10.22
N THR A 132 14.29 9.74 -10.62
CA THR A 132 14.64 11.17 -10.66
C THR A 132 13.87 11.99 -11.70
N ASP A 133 12.84 11.43 -12.33
CA ASP A 133 12.15 12.03 -13.48
C ASP A 133 10.70 12.44 -13.14
N ALA A 134 10.48 13.38 -12.21
CA ALA A 134 9.32 14.30 -12.24
C ALA A 134 9.29 15.29 -11.06
N THR A 135 9.20 16.59 -11.39
CA THR A 135 8.76 17.77 -10.59
C THR A 135 8.88 17.76 -9.04
N PRO A 136 9.45 18.82 -8.43
CA PRO A 136 9.70 18.97 -6.97
C PRO A 136 8.55 18.57 -6.02
N SER A 137 7.28 18.75 -6.41
CA SER A 137 6.12 18.47 -5.56
C SER A 137 5.84 16.98 -5.31
N ILE A 138 6.35 16.08 -6.16
CA ILE A 138 6.16 14.62 -6.03
C ILE A 138 7.24 14.03 -5.10
N TYR A 139 8.48 14.55 -5.15
CA TYR A 139 9.60 14.13 -4.29
C TYR A 139 9.31 14.30 -2.79
N ALA A 140 8.49 15.27 -2.41
CA ALA A 140 8.17 15.51 -1.00
C ALA A 140 7.26 14.44 -0.38
N LYS A 141 6.64 13.55 -1.18
CA LYS A 141 5.59 12.63 -0.70
C LYS A 141 5.95 11.16 -0.81
N HIS A 142 6.66 10.76 -1.85
CA HIS A 142 6.99 9.36 -2.03
C HIS A 142 8.25 8.99 -1.24
N PRO A 143 8.27 7.87 -0.49
CA PRO A 143 9.47 7.46 0.21
C PRO A 143 10.67 7.21 -0.71
N ASN A 144 11.87 7.40 -0.19
CA ASN A 144 13.12 7.23 -0.93
C ASN A 144 13.39 5.75 -1.26
N PHE A 145 12.96 4.85 -0.38
CA PHE A 145 13.06 3.42 -0.52
C PHE A 145 11.72 2.75 -0.25
N LEU A 146 11.40 1.74 -1.05
CA LEU A 146 10.20 0.92 -0.93
C LEU A 146 10.54 -0.55 -1.14
N LEU A 147 9.87 -1.40 -0.37
CA LEU A 147 9.94 -2.85 -0.49
C LEU A 147 8.52 -3.42 -0.55
N TRP A 148 8.28 -4.25 -1.55
CA TRP A 148 7.05 -5.03 -1.67
C TRP A 148 7.34 -6.53 -1.59
N LEU A 149 6.48 -7.26 -0.88
CA LEU A 149 6.45 -8.71 -0.83
C LEU A 149 5.12 -9.19 -1.45
N ASN A 150 5.17 -10.03 -2.49
CA ASN A 150 3.96 -10.41 -3.25
C ASN A 150 3.13 -9.20 -3.73
N ASP A 151 3.80 -8.14 -4.19
CA ASP A 151 3.17 -6.87 -4.56
C ASP A 151 2.37 -6.18 -3.42
N VAL A 152 2.60 -6.55 -2.16
CA VAL A 152 2.11 -5.82 -0.99
C VAL A 152 3.25 -5.03 -0.36
N PHE A 153 2.98 -3.77 -0.02
CA PHE A 153 3.94 -2.89 0.61
C PHE A 153 4.24 -3.35 2.05
N VAL A 154 5.52 -3.56 2.38
CA VAL A 154 5.94 -4.11 3.68
C VAL A 154 7.04 -3.31 4.37
N MET A 155 7.80 -2.51 3.63
CA MET A 155 8.86 -1.67 4.20
C MET A 155 9.12 -0.41 3.40
N THR A 156 9.55 0.64 4.10
CA THR A 156 9.95 1.92 3.49
C THR A 156 11.15 2.58 4.15
N GLY A 157 11.85 3.46 3.45
CA GLY A 157 12.93 4.28 3.99
C GLY A 157 12.78 5.76 3.64
N GLU A 158 13.01 6.61 4.64
CA GLU A 158 13.18 8.06 4.48
C GLU A 158 14.66 8.42 4.58
N GLU A 159 15.16 9.14 3.58
CA GLU A 159 16.58 9.37 3.42
C GLU A 159 16.89 10.86 3.21
N ARG A 160 17.90 11.37 3.92
CA ARG A 160 18.35 12.76 3.87
C ARG A 160 19.85 12.87 3.60
N GLY A 161 20.23 13.96 2.93
CA GLY A 161 21.61 14.17 2.49
C GLY A 161 22.54 14.47 3.66
N SER A 162 22.11 15.32 4.58
CA SER A 162 22.97 15.82 5.66
C SER A 162 22.73 15.15 7.00
N THR A 163 23.80 14.95 7.78
CA THR A 163 23.73 14.35 9.13
C THR A 163 22.78 15.13 10.05
N GLY A 164 22.74 16.46 9.93
CA GLY A 164 21.86 17.34 10.74
C GLY A 164 20.36 17.14 10.46
N GLU A 165 20.01 16.47 9.36
CA GLU A 165 18.63 16.26 8.93
C GLU A 165 18.05 14.92 9.39
N PHE A 166 18.76 14.17 10.23
CA PHE A 166 18.27 12.88 10.74
C PHE A 166 16.92 13.01 11.46
N GLY A 167 16.73 14.08 12.24
CA GLY A 167 15.44 14.40 12.87
C GLY A 167 14.32 14.55 11.83
N LEU A 168 14.59 15.24 10.72
CA LEU A 168 13.63 15.44 9.63
C LEU A 168 13.31 14.13 8.89
N ALA A 169 14.29 13.23 8.74
CA ALA A 169 14.04 11.90 8.17
C ALA A 169 13.09 11.09 9.07
N LYS A 170 13.31 11.12 10.39
CA LYS A 170 12.44 10.46 11.37
C LYS A 170 11.04 11.07 11.42
N GLU A 171 10.94 12.40 11.42
CA GLU A 171 9.64 13.10 11.36
C GLU A 171 8.88 12.76 10.08
N ALA A 172 9.56 12.66 8.94
CA ALA A 172 8.94 12.26 7.68
C ALA A 172 8.35 10.84 7.75
N VAL A 173 9.02 9.90 8.42
CA VAL A 173 8.44 8.58 8.71
C VAL A 173 7.15 8.75 9.52
N LEU A 174 7.20 9.45 10.66
CA LEU A 174 6.04 9.65 11.54
C LEU A 174 4.84 10.28 10.82
N SER A 175 5.06 11.36 10.07
CA SER A 175 3.98 12.06 9.35
C SER A 175 3.32 11.22 8.25
N LYS A 176 4.03 10.26 7.65
CA LYS A 176 3.42 9.32 6.69
C LYS A 176 2.55 8.28 7.38
N MET A 177 2.88 7.93 8.62
CA MET A 177 2.15 6.92 9.40
C MET A 177 0.82 7.42 9.94
N GLU A 178 0.76 8.68 10.38
CA GLU A 178 -0.50 9.35 10.78
C GLU A 178 -1.57 9.30 9.68
N ARG A 179 -1.12 9.10 8.43
CA ARG A 179 -1.95 9.13 7.23
C ARG A 179 -2.27 7.75 6.69
N MET A 180 -1.66 6.69 7.23
CA MET A 180 -1.80 5.33 6.74
C MET A 180 -3.06 4.66 7.28
N HIS A 181 -3.79 3.99 6.40
CA HIS A 181 -4.99 3.26 6.79
C HIS A 181 -4.67 1.86 7.34
N LEU A 182 -5.33 1.44 8.42
CA LEU A 182 -5.06 0.16 9.10
C LEU A 182 -5.26 -1.06 8.19
N SER A 183 -6.19 -1.00 7.24
CA SER A 183 -6.39 -2.09 6.26
C SER A 183 -5.15 -2.41 5.44
N MET A 184 -4.20 -1.48 5.29
CA MET A 184 -2.91 -1.73 4.63
C MET A 184 -2.07 -2.80 5.36
N PHE A 185 -2.32 -3.03 6.64
CA PHE A 185 -1.63 -4.06 7.40
C PHE A 185 -2.15 -5.47 7.09
N GLY A 186 -3.38 -5.63 6.61
CA GLY A 186 -4.04 -6.93 6.59
C GLY A 186 -4.02 -7.55 7.99
N GLN A 187 -3.33 -8.69 8.15
CA GLN A 187 -3.06 -9.34 9.44
C GLN A 187 -1.61 -9.20 9.91
N MET A 188 -0.77 -8.44 9.18
CA MET A 188 0.60 -8.16 9.59
C MET A 188 0.59 -7.43 10.95
N PRO A 189 1.46 -7.83 11.89
CA PRO A 189 1.57 -7.16 13.18
C PRO A 189 2.31 -5.82 13.07
N PHE A 190 3.24 -5.72 12.11
CA PHE A 190 4.09 -4.55 11.92
C PHE A 190 4.34 -4.26 10.44
N LEU A 191 4.63 -3.00 10.13
CA LEU A 191 5.32 -2.58 8.91
C LEU A 191 6.72 -2.11 9.30
N PHE A 192 7.73 -2.40 8.47
CA PHE A 192 9.11 -2.00 8.75
C PHE A 192 9.43 -0.64 8.13
N THR A 193 10.30 0.12 8.77
CA THR A 193 10.84 1.33 8.15
C THR A 193 12.25 1.64 8.66
N TYR A 194 12.95 2.56 7.99
CA TYR A 194 14.17 3.15 8.50
C TYR A 194 14.23 4.64 8.17
N ALA A 195 14.93 5.37 9.01
CA ALA A 195 15.38 6.73 8.70
C ALA A 195 16.89 6.70 8.48
N ALA A 196 17.36 7.40 7.46
CA ALA A 196 18.77 7.57 7.20
C ALA A 196 19.11 9.03 6.89
N ALA A 197 20.27 9.48 7.35
CA ALA A 197 20.79 10.80 7.05
C ALA A 197 22.32 10.76 7.01
N ASN A 198 22.90 11.01 5.84
CA ASN A 198 24.34 10.83 5.62
C ASN A 198 24.77 9.42 6.10
N SER A 199 25.70 9.30 7.05
CA SER A 199 26.16 8.02 7.60
C SER A 199 25.28 7.46 8.73
N LEU A 200 24.24 8.17 9.17
CA LEU A 200 23.38 7.73 10.27
C LEU A 200 22.20 6.91 9.73
N VAL A 201 21.89 5.79 10.38
CA VAL A 201 20.75 4.92 10.09
C VAL A 201 20.10 4.44 11.38
N GLN A 202 18.76 4.39 11.41
CA GLN A 202 18.02 3.71 12.47
C GLN A 202 16.79 3.00 11.88
N PHE A 203 16.54 1.77 12.34
CA PHE A 203 15.37 0.99 11.96
C PHE A 203 14.23 1.21 12.94
N PHE A 204 13.01 1.19 12.41
CA PHE A 204 11.77 1.36 13.15
C PHE A 204 10.72 0.34 12.67
N VAL A 205 9.69 0.16 13.47
CA VAL A 205 8.45 -0.51 13.07
C VAL A 205 7.27 0.36 13.36
N ILE A 206 6.22 0.16 12.57
CA ILE A 206 4.90 0.72 12.79
C ILE A 206 4.00 -0.43 13.21
N ASP A 207 3.32 -0.29 14.35
CA ASP A 207 2.37 -1.30 14.80
C ASP A 207 0.94 -1.03 14.29
N ARG A 208 0.02 -1.93 14.63
CA ARG A 208 -1.41 -1.80 14.26
C ARG A 208 -2.15 -0.67 14.97
N THR A 209 -1.54 -0.04 15.97
CA THR A 209 -2.05 1.18 16.61
C THR A 209 -1.49 2.44 15.94
N LEU A 210 -0.77 2.27 14.82
CA LEU A 210 -0.08 3.32 14.06
C LEU A 210 1.01 4.03 14.87
N ASN A 211 1.49 3.40 15.94
CA ASN A 211 2.61 3.89 16.72
C ASN A 211 3.93 3.44 16.09
N VAL A 212 4.93 4.33 16.09
CA VAL A 212 6.25 4.06 15.53
C VAL A 212 7.26 3.86 16.65
N TYR A 213 7.98 2.74 16.63
CA TYR A 213 8.98 2.39 17.63
C TYR A 213 10.33 2.15 16.99
N PRO A 214 11.43 2.70 17.55
CA PRO A 214 12.76 2.28 17.14
C PRO A 214 12.95 0.80 17.49
N ILE A 215 13.53 0.05 16.57
CA ILE A 215 13.92 -1.36 16.78
C ILE A 215 15.43 -1.56 16.66
N SER A 216 16.19 -0.50 16.44
CA SER A 216 17.64 -0.52 16.53
C SER A 216 18.17 0.71 17.26
N GLN A 217 19.40 0.61 17.77
CA GLN A 217 20.20 1.78 18.09
C GLN A 217 20.45 2.65 16.83
N LEU A 218 20.86 3.91 17.05
CA LEU A 218 21.35 4.77 15.97
C LEU A 218 22.73 4.27 15.50
N LEU A 219 22.83 3.87 14.24
CA LEU A 219 24.03 3.31 13.63
C LEU A 219 24.77 4.39 12.83
N ASP A 220 26.04 4.60 13.13
CA ASP A 220 26.94 5.38 12.26
C ASP A 220 27.73 4.43 11.34
N LEU A 221 27.41 4.46 10.05
CA LEU A 221 27.98 3.62 8.99
C LEU A 221 29.46 3.95 8.69
N LYS A 222 30.04 4.99 9.30
CA LYS A 222 31.50 5.18 9.29
C LYS A 222 32.22 4.12 10.14
N ILE A 223 31.51 3.53 11.11
CA ILE A 223 32.03 2.53 12.03
C ILE A 223 31.75 1.13 11.48
N LEU A 224 32.79 0.31 11.33
CA LEU A 224 32.71 -1.05 10.75
C LEU A 224 31.66 -1.92 11.46
N GLN A 225 31.69 -1.96 12.79
CA GLN A 225 30.76 -2.76 13.58
C GLN A 225 29.29 -2.33 13.36
N ASN A 226 29.03 -1.04 13.18
CA ASN A 226 27.70 -0.53 12.88
C ASN A 226 27.24 -0.90 11.47
N ARG A 227 28.16 -0.95 10.47
CA ARG A 227 27.82 -1.46 9.13
C ARG A 227 27.44 -2.92 9.17
N ILE A 228 28.19 -3.74 9.91
CA ILE A 228 27.88 -5.16 10.09
C ILE A 228 26.52 -5.31 10.77
N ARG A 229 26.27 -4.57 11.85
CA ARG A 229 24.95 -4.54 12.53
C ARG A 229 23.82 -4.13 11.58
N CYS A 230 24.03 -3.12 10.73
CA CYS A 230 23.05 -2.70 9.73
C CYS A 230 22.68 -3.83 8.77
N VAL A 231 23.69 -4.54 8.24
CA VAL A 231 23.49 -5.71 7.36
C VAL A 231 22.73 -6.82 8.09
N VAL A 232 23.11 -7.14 9.34
CA VAL A 232 22.43 -8.16 10.15
C VAL A 232 20.98 -7.80 10.41
N SER A 233 20.68 -6.54 10.77
CA SER A 233 19.31 -6.08 10.95
C SER A 233 18.50 -6.20 9.67
N ALA A 234 19.06 -5.84 8.52
CA ALA A 234 18.41 -5.99 7.22
C ALA A 234 18.10 -7.47 6.88
N ILE A 235 19.05 -8.38 7.14
CA ILE A 235 18.85 -9.83 6.98
C ILE A 235 17.74 -10.32 7.92
N ASN A 236 17.79 -9.94 9.21
CA ASN A 236 16.79 -10.36 10.20
C ASN A 236 15.38 -9.84 9.88
N ILE A 237 15.26 -8.62 9.35
CA ILE A 237 14.00 -8.10 8.81
C ILE A 237 13.51 -9.00 7.67
N CYS A 238 14.37 -9.34 6.71
CA CYS A 238 14.00 -10.23 5.61
C CYS A 238 13.55 -11.63 6.10
N ARG A 239 14.19 -12.17 7.15
CA ARG A 239 13.80 -13.44 7.78
C ARG A 239 12.39 -13.36 8.39
N ILE A 240 12.03 -12.24 9.00
CA ILE A 240 10.67 -12.01 9.51
C ILE A 240 9.68 -11.93 8.34
N LEU A 241 10.00 -11.14 7.31
CA LEU A 241 9.14 -10.97 6.13
C LEU A 241 8.87 -12.29 5.39
N ASN A 242 9.75 -13.29 5.49
CA ASN A 242 9.51 -14.63 4.94
C ASN A 242 8.23 -15.28 5.47
N HIS A 243 7.78 -14.90 6.66
CA HIS A 243 6.58 -15.44 7.33
C HIS A 243 5.32 -14.59 7.11
N TYR A 244 5.44 -13.45 6.42
CA TYR A 244 4.30 -12.55 6.14
C TYR A 244 3.32 -13.02 5.06
N PRO A 245 3.64 -13.88 4.06
CA PRO A 245 2.70 -14.25 2.99
C PRO A 245 1.26 -14.61 3.43
N PRO A 246 1.02 -15.42 4.49
CA PRO A 246 -0.34 -15.71 4.94
C PRO A 246 -1.05 -14.52 5.61
N LEU A 247 -0.30 -13.52 6.07
CA LEU A 247 -0.79 -12.34 6.78
C LEU A 247 -1.09 -11.16 5.83
N LEU A 248 -0.66 -11.26 4.57
CA LEU A 248 -0.76 -10.17 3.62
C LEU A 248 -2.22 -9.82 3.30
N PRO A 249 -2.57 -8.53 3.23
CA PRO A 249 -3.85 -8.07 2.74
C PRO A 249 -4.10 -8.54 1.29
N ARG A 250 -5.31 -9.07 0.99
CA ARG A 250 -5.69 -9.60 -0.33
C ARG A 250 -6.52 -8.61 -1.14
N GLY A 251 -6.26 -8.51 -2.45
CA GLY A 251 -7.01 -7.61 -3.35
C GLY A 251 -6.59 -6.14 -3.27
N PHE A 252 -5.43 -5.84 -2.69
CA PHE A 252 -4.96 -4.48 -2.50
C PHE A 252 -4.13 -4.00 -3.68
N LEU A 253 -4.26 -2.71 -3.98
CA LEU A 253 -3.34 -2.09 -4.90
C LEU A 253 -1.99 -1.90 -4.23
N PRO A 254 -0.87 -2.27 -4.88
CA PRO A 254 0.47 -2.05 -4.36
C PRO A 254 0.68 -0.55 -4.10
N MET A 255 0.78 -0.16 -2.83
CA MET A 255 1.01 1.24 -2.45
C MET A 255 2.28 1.77 -3.11
N TYR A 256 2.21 3.01 -3.58
CA TYR A 256 3.23 3.75 -4.34
C TYR A 256 3.64 3.16 -5.69
N LYS A 257 3.14 1.98 -6.04
CA LYS A 257 3.44 1.39 -7.34
C LYS A 257 2.47 1.95 -8.37
N LYS A 258 3.03 2.59 -9.40
CA LYS A 258 2.26 3.05 -10.55
C LYS A 258 1.79 1.85 -11.37
N MET A 259 0.49 1.77 -11.62
CA MET A 259 -0.12 0.72 -12.42
C MET A 259 -0.80 1.29 -13.66
N THR A 260 -0.59 0.66 -14.81
CA THR A 260 -1.26 1.02 -16.06
C THR A 260 -2.66 0.40 -16.11
N ARG A 261 -3.62 1.18 -16.61
CA ARG A 261 -5.01 0.81 -16.90
C ARG A 261 -5.34 1.33 -18.30
N ASP A 262 -6.44 0.88 -18.88
CA ASP A 262 -6.82 1.26 -20.26
C ASP A 262 -6.97 2.79 -20.42
N ASN A 263 -7.46 3.48 -19.39
CA ASN A 263 -7.70 4.92 -19.41
C ASN A 263 -6.59 5.76 -18.71
N GLY A 264 -5.40 5.18 -18.53
CA GLY A 264 -4.24 5.89 -17.97
C GLY A 264 -3.51 5.10 -16.90
N THR A 265 -3.21 5.74 -15.77
CA THR A 265 -2.43 5.11 -14.69
C THR A 265 -2.99 5.44 -13.33
N VAL A 266 -2.87 4.50 -12.40
CA VAL A 266 -3.33 4.66 -11.03
C VAL A 266 -2.20 4.43 -10.04
N THR A 267 -2.22 5.13 -8.91
CA THR A 267 -1.25 4.96 -7.83
C THR A 267 -1.91 5.23 -6.49
N LEU A 268 -1.78 4.28 -5.57
CA LEU A 268 -2.26 4.41 -4.20
C LEU A 268 -1.16 5.04 -3.33
N TYR A 269 -1.46 6.11 -2.63
CA TYR A 269 -0.60 6.71 -1.60
C TYR A 269 -1.25 6.53 -0.23
N GLU A 270 -0.58 6.97 0.84
CA GLU A 270 -1.01 6.85 2.23
C GLU A 270 -2.41 7.43 2.44
N ASP A 271 -2.64 8.65 1.96
CA ASP A 271 -3.87 9.41 2.18
C ASP A 271 -4.66 9.78 0.92
N TYR A 272 -4.22 9.34 -0.25
CA TYR A 272 -4.95 9.59 -1.49
C TYR A 272 -4.72 8.52 -2.54
N PHE A 273 -5.70 8.42 -3.42
CA PHE A 273 -5.58 7.65 -4.64
C PHE A 273 -5.41 8.63 -5.82
N LEU A 274 -4.40 8.39 -6.66
CA LEU A 274 -4.10 9.22 -7.81
C LEU A 274 -4.48 8.47 -9.09
N LYS A 275 -5.42 9.02 -9.86
CA LYS A 275 -5.64 8.63 -11.26
C LYS A 275 -4.96 9.68 -12.14
N LYS A 276 -4.10 9.26 -13.06
CA LYS A 276 -3.57 10.09 -14.16
C LYS A 276 -4.20 9.60 -15.45
N LEU A 277 -4.98 10.46 -16.09
CA LEU A 277 -5.72 10.11 -17.29
C LEU A 277 -4.80 10.13 -18.52
N SER A 278 -5.02 9.23 -19.48
CA SER A 278 -4.33 9.24 -20.78
C SER A 278 -4.95 10.21 -21.78
N HIS A 279 -6.25 10.46 -21.63
CA HIS A 279 -7.07 11.33 -22.48
C HIS A 279 -8.01 12.15 -21.60
N ASP A 280 -8.59 13.21 -22.16
CA ASP A 280 -9.65 13.95 -21.48
C ASP A 280 -10.89 13.07 -21.31
N LEU A 281 -11.60 13.25 -20.20
CA LEU A 281 -12.90 12.63 -20.00
C LEU A 281 -13.88 13.19 -21.03
N TYR A 282 -14.79 12.33 -21.52
CA TYR A 282 -15.81 12.68 -22.51
C TYR A 282 -16.56 13.98 -22.16
N ASP A 283 -16.86 14.17 -20.86
CA ASP A 283 -17.35 15.44 -20.32
C ASP A 283 -16.56 15.87 -19.08
N SER A 284 -15.29 16.24 -19.30
CA SER A 284 -14.41 16.67 -18.22
C SER A 284 -14.97 17.87 -17.43
N GLU A 285 -15.70 18.79 -18.06
CA GLU A 285 -16.28 19.95 -17.38
C GLU A 285 -17.42 19.55 -16.42
N ALA A 286 -18.34 18.69 -16.85
CA ALA A 286 -19.40 18.21 -15.96
C ALA A 286 -18.85 17.38 -14.81
N VAL A 287 -17.92 16.46 -15.06
CA VAL A 287 -17.29 15.65 -14.00
C VAL A 287 -16.58 16.56 -12.98
N MET A 288 -15.89 17.61 -13.44
CA MET A 288 -15.25 18.56 -12.53
C MET A 288 -16.26 19.39 -11.73
N ALA A 289 -17.36 19.82 -12.36
CA ALA A 289 -18.43 20.52 -11.66
C ALA A 289 -19.06 19.66 -10.56
N ILE A 290 -19.23 18.35 -10.81
CA ILE A 290 -19.74 17.38 -9.83
C ILE A 290 -18.78 17.23 -8.65
N TYR A 291 -17.49 16.99 -8.90
CA TYR A 291 -16.50 16.89 -7.83
C TYR A 291 -16.37 18.18 -7.01
N GLU A 292 -16.43 19.34 -7.67
CA GLU A 292 -16.44 20.63 -6.99
C GLU A 292 -17.70 20.81 -6.13
N ALA A 293 -18.87 20.41 -6.64
CA ALA A 293 -20.13 20.47 -5.91
C ALA A 293 -20.12 19.56 -4.66
N ILE A 294 -19.63 18.33 -4.80
CA ILE A 294 -19.41 17.38 -3.69
C ILE A 294 -18.54 18.03 -2.60
N GLY A 295 -17.42 18.65 -3.00
CA GLY A 295 -16.50 19.31 -2.08
C GLY A 295 -17.11 20.53 -1.38
N ARG A 296 -17.71 21.45 -2.16
CA ARG A 296 -18.29 22.71 -1.65
C ARG A 296 -19.49 22.48 -0.73
N LYS A 297 -20.36 21.52 -1.07
CA LYS A 297 -21.55 21.17 -0.28
C LYS A 297 -21.28 20.14 0.81
N GLN A 298 -20.05 19.61 0.87
CA GLN A 298 -19.64 18.58 1.81
C GLN A 298 -20.60 17.38 1.82
N ILE A 299 -20.91 16.85 0.63
CA ILE A 299 -21.76 15.65 0.50
C ILE A 299 -21.13 14.53 1.34
N GLN A 300 -21.92 13.98 2.26
CA GLN A 300 -21.49 12.91 3.14
C GLN A 300 -21.29 11.63 2.35
N CYS A 301 -20.36 10.78 2.82
CA CYS A 301 -20.13 9.46 2.24
C CYS A 301 -19.81 9.45 0.74
N ALA A 302 -19.28 10.55 0.19
CA ALA A 302 -18.83 10.66 -1.20
C ALA A 302 -17.33 10.94 -1.26
N VAL A 303 -16.63 10.32 -2.21
CA VAL A 303 -15.21 10.62 -2.46
C VAL A 303 -15.06 12.06 -2.95
N ARG A 304 -14.06 12.75 -2.43
CA ARG A 304 -13.68 14.09 -2.84
C ARG A 304 -12.52 13.99 -3.81
N CYS A 305 -12.50 14.87 -4.80
CA CYS A 305 -11.41 14.97 -5.76
C CYS A 305 -10.77 16.34 -5.71
N HIS A 306 -9.45 16.37 -5.79
CA HIS A 306 -8.73 17.55 -6.27
C HIS A 306 -8.18 17.24 -7.66
N TYR A 307 -8.67 17.96 -8.66
CA TYR A 307 -8.23 17.80 -10.04
C TYR A 307 -7.16 18.82 -10.41
N ASP A 308 -6.05 18.34 -10.97
CA ASP A 308 -5.02 19.17 -11.60
C ASP A 308 -5.17 19.05 -13.11
N ARG A 309 -5.77 20.09 -13.73
CA ARG A 309 -6.02 20.15 -15.18
C ARG A 309 -4.72 20.11 -15.99
N GLN A 310 -3.65 20.74 -15.50
CA GLN A 310 -2.38 20.78 -16.24
C GLN A 310 -1.72 19.40 -16.29
N LYS A 311 -1.88 18.61 -15.24
CA LYS A 311 -1.30 17.27 -15.14
C LYS A 311 -2.27 16.15 -15.52
N GLN A 312 -3.54 16.48 -15.80
CA GLN A 312 -4.64 15.55 -15.99
C GLN A 312 -4.71 14.50 -14.87
N THR A 313 -4.61 14.95 -13.61
CA THR A 313 -4.65 14.05 -12.45
C THR A 313 -5.85 14.29 -11.56
N LEU A 314 -6.52 13.21 -11.17
CA LEU A 314 -7.56 13.17 -10.16
C LEU A 314 -6.95 12.64 -8.87
N LYS A 315 -6.98 13.49 -7.83
CA LYS A 315 -6.53 13.13 -6.50
C LYS A 315 -7.72 12.86 -5.59
N LEU A 316 -8.05 11.60 -5.41
CA LEU A 316 -9.23 11.12 -4.69
C LEU A 316 -8.94 10.89 -3.19
N ARG A 317 -9.86 11.32 -2.34
CA ARG A 317 -9.82 11.17 -0.87
C ARG A 317 -11.22 11.06 -0.24
N PRO A 318 -11.37 10.38 0.91
CA PRO A 318 -10.36 9.57 1.59
C PRO A 318 -10.07 8.28 0.80
N VAL A 319 -8.99 7.58 1.18
CA VAL A 319 -8.68 6.25 0.64
C VAL A 319 -9.51 5.22 1.38
N GLY A 320 -10.24 4.40 0.63
CA GLY A 320 -10.91 3.22 1.15
C GLY A 320 -10.59 2.00 0.30
N PHE A 321 -11.13 0.86 0.70
CA PHE A 321 -10.86 -0.44 0.08
C PHE A 321 -12.16 -1.13 -0.26
N THR A 322 -12.17 -1.85 -1.37
CA THR A 322 -13.31 -2.68 -1.75
C THR A 322 -13.47 -3.80 -0.72
N LYS A 323 -14.60 -3.79 -0.02
CA LYS A 323 -15.02 -4.82 0.94
C LYS A 323 -16.52 -5.01 0.78
N LEU A 324 -16.93 -6.22 0.46
CA LEU A 324 -18.35 -6.57 0.51
C LEU A 324 -18.78 -6.71 1.98
N PRO A 325 -19.99 -6.27 2.34
CA PRO A 325 -20.54 -6.54 3.66
C PRO A 325 -20.58 -8.04 3.96
N SER A 326 -20.23 -8.40 5.19
CA SER A 326 -20.13 -9.79 5.62
C SER A 326 -21.44 -10.32 6.22
N ASN A 327 -22.38 -9.42 6.55
CA ASN A 327 -23.67 -9.71 7.15
C ASN A 327 -24.66 -8.54 6.94
N ASP A 328 -25.94 -8.76 7.27
CA ASP A 328 -27.01 -7.77 7.08
C ASP A 328 -26.78 -6.47 7.88
N SER A 329 -26.16 -6.53 9.06
CA SER A 329 -25.87 -5.31 9.85
C SER A 329 -24.83 -4.43 9.15
N GLU A 330 -23.74 -5.03 8.66
CA GLU A 330 -22.72 -4.33 7.87
C GLU A 330 -23.32 -3.80 6.56
N LEU A 331 -24.20 -4.57 5.93
CA LEU A 331 -24.91 -4.17 4.70
C LEU A 331 -25.78 -2.94 4.95
N ILE A 332 -26.57 -2.91 6.02
CA ILE A 332 -27.41 -1.76 6.38
C ILE A 332 -26.55 -0.50 6.54
N VAL A 333 -25.41 -0.59 7.23
CA VAL A 333 -24.52 0.56 7.42
C VAL A 333 -23.93 1.05 6.09
N ALA A 334 -23.50 0.13 5.21
CA ALA A 334 -23.03 0.46 3.88
C ALA A 334 -24.11 1.16 3.04
N LEU A 335 -25.33 0.62 3.04
CA LEU A 335 -26.48 1.19 2.32
C LEU A 335 -26.86 2.57 2.86
N ILE A 336 -26.80 2.80 4.19
CA ILE A 336 -27.01 4.13 4.78
C ILE A 336 -25.98 5.14 4.26
N CYS A 337 -24.70 4.74 4.19
CA CYS A 337 -23.65 5.62 3.69
C CYS A 337 -23.87 5.98 2.22
N VAL A 338 -24.15 4.99 1.37
CA VAL A 338 -24.41 5.23 -0.06
C VAL A 338 -25.68 6.08 -0.25
N ALA A 339 -26.74 5.82 0.51
CA ALA A 339 -27.96 6.64 0.46
C ALA A 339 -27.70 8.10 0.87
N ARG A 340 -26.85 8.37 1.87
CA ARG A 340 -26.43 9.74 2.23
C ARG A 340 -25.71 10.45 1.08
N ALA A 341 -24.83 9.73 0.37
CA ALA A 341 -24.14 10.29 -0.79
C ALA A 341 -25.14 10.63 -1.92
N LEU A 342 -26.05 9.71 -2.22
CA LEU A 342 -27.07 9.91 -3.25
C LEU A 342 -28.06 11.03 -2.89
N VAL A 343 -28.48 11.16 -1.63
CA VAL A 343 -29.31 12.29 -1.17
C VAL A 343 -28.65 13.62 -1.50
N GLY A 344 -27.35 13.77 -1.16
CA GLY A 344 -26.61 14.99 -1.45
C GLY A 344 -26.46 15.23 -2.95
N LEU A 345 -26.18 14.18 -3.72
CA LEU A 345 -25.98 14.28 -5.17
C LEU A 345 -27.28 14.65 -5.90
N HIS A 346 -28.37 13.96 -5.60
CA HIS A 346 -29.69 14.18 -6.21
C HIS A 346 -30.26 15.55 -5.85
N ALA A 347 -30.02 16.04 -4.62
CA ALA A 347 -30.42 17.39 -4.22
C ALA A 347 -29.74 18.51 -5.02
N LEU A 348 -28.60 18.21 -5.67
CA LEU A 348 -27.90 19.13 -6.56
C LEU A 348 -28.24 18.92 -8.05
N GLY A 349 -29.17 18.01 -8.36
CA GLY A 349 -29.57 17.70 -9.73
C GLY A 349 -28.55 16.84 -10.49
N TYR A 350 -27.70 16.09 -9.77
CA TYR A 350 -26.74 15.15 -10.36
C TYR A 350 -27.15 13.71 -10.09
N VAL A 351 -26.65 12.79 -10.93
CA VAL A 351 -26.84 11.34 -10.87
C VAL A 351 -25.50 10.64 -11.02
N HIS A 352 -25.31 9.49 -10.38
CA HIS A 352 -24.04 8.76 -10.39
C HIS A 352 -23.87 7.88 -11.63
N ARG A 353 -24.94 7.22 -12.08
CA ARG A 353 -25.02 6.31 -13.25
C ARG A 353 -24.29 4.98 -13.13
N ASP A 354 -23.54 4.77 -12.06
CA ASP A 354 -22.70 3.58 -11.87
C ASP A 354 -22.62 3.15 -10.40
N VAL A 355 -23.76 3.13 -9.71
CA VAL A 355 -23.84 2.70 -8.31
C VAL A 355 -23.68 1.19 -8.23
N CYS A 356 -22.50 0.73 -7.84
CA CYS A 356 -22.20 -0.70 -7.70
C CYS A 356 -21.13 -0.97 -6.64
N TRP A 357 -21.04 -2.20 -6.14
CA TRP A 357 -20.05 -2.58 -5.11
C TRP A 357 -18.59 -2.24 -5.44
N PRO A 358 -18.10 -2.42 -6.69
CA PRO A 358 -16.76 -1.96 -7.08
C PRO A 358 -16.50 -0.47 -6.83
N ASN A 359 -17.55 0.37 -6.89
CA ASN A 359 -17.49 1.82 -6.72
C ASN A 359 -17.81 2.25 -5.27
N ILE A 360 -17.92 1.31 -4.33
CA ILE A 360 -18.14 1.58 -2.91
C ILE A 360 -16.90 1.14 -2.13
N LEU A 361 -16.31 2.07 -1.39
CA LEU A 361 -15.08 1.86 -0.64
C LEU A 361 -15.34 1.89 0.87
N CYS A 362 -14.81 0.92 1.60
CA CYS A 362 -14.82 0.86 3.05
C CYS A 362 -13.62 1.64 3.63
N LEU A 363 -13.87 2.48 4.65
CA LEU A 363 -12.90 3.33 5.35
C LEU A 363 -12.52 2.80 6.75
N GLY A 364 -12.78 1.52 7.04
CA GLY A 364 -12.68 0.97 8.40
C GLY A 364 -13.93 1.22 9.24
N ASP A 365 -14.07 0.47 10.35
CA ASP A 365 -15.14 0.58 11.35
C ASP A 365 -16.55 0.84 10.78
N ASP A 366 -16.94 0.03 9.79
CA ASP A 366 -18.24 0.07 9.11
C ASP A 366 -18.56 1.40 8.40
N ALA A 367 -17.57 2.25 8.11
CA ALA A 367 -17.76 3.45 7.31
C ALA A 367 -17.55 3.17 5.81
N TYR A 368 -18.44 3.66 4.96
CA TYR A 368 -18.37 3.50 3.51
C TYR A 368 -18.49 4.82 2.78
N ILE A 369 -17.92 4.88 1.57
CA ILE A 369 -18.04 6.00 0.65
C ILE A 369 -18.35 5.52 -0.76
N LEU A 370 -19.13 6.31 -1.49
CA LEU A 370 -19.35 6.18 -2.93
C LEU A 370 -18.23 6.90 -3.69
N ALA A 371 -17.70 6.27 -4.73
CA ALA A 371 -16.58 6.73 -5.53
C ALA A 371 -16.82 6.50 -7.04
N ASP A 372 -15.88 6.93 -7.88
CA ASP A 372 -15.93 6.82 -9.35
C ASP A 372 -17.08 7.62 -10.01
N PHE A 373 -17.08 8.93 -9.76
CA PHE A 373 -18.04 9.88 -10.35
C PHE A 373 -17.70 10.25 -11.80
N GLU A 374 -16.74 9.58 -12.43
CA GLU A 374 -16.29 9.84 -13.79
C GLU A 374 -17.39 9.59 -14.85
N ASN A 375 -18.39 8.76 -14.52
CA ASN A 375 -19.57 8.51 -15.35
C ASN A 375 -20.81 9.33 -14.92
N ALA A 376 -20.71 10.11 -13.84
CA ALA A 376 -21.80 10.90 -13.30
C ALA A 376 -22.24 12.01 -14.28
N GLY A 377 -23.47 12.49 -14.14
CA GLY A 377 -24.01 13.55 -15.01
C GLY A 377 -25.20 14.26 -14.39
N ARG A 378 -25.92 15.08 -15.16
CA ARG A 378 -27.12 15.75 -14.65
C ARG A 378 -28.34 14.83 -14.71
N ASP A 379 -29.26 15.01 -13.77
CA ASP A 379 -30.56 14.36 -13.83
C ASP A 379 -31.33 14.87 -15.06
N GLY A 380 -31.78 13.93 -15.90
CA GLY A 380 -32.52 14.20 -17.12
C GLY A 380 -31.66 14.26 -18.38
N ASP A 381 -30.34 14.15 -18.28
CA ASP A 381 -29.46 14.06 -19.44
C ASP A 381 -29.58 12.68 -20.11
N ARG A 382 -29.40 12.67 -21.42
CA ARG A 382 -29.25 11.43 -22.18
C ARG A 382 -27.96 10.71 -21.78
N MET A 383 -28.03 9.39 -21.66
CA MET A 383 -26.89 8.54 -21.39
C MET A 383 -25.99 8.44 -22.63
N PRO A 384 -24.65 8.61 -22.50
CA PRO A 384 -23.72 8.32 -23.58
C PRO A 384 -23.87 6.90 -24.11
N ASP A 385 -23.84 6.73 -25.44
CA ASP A 385 -24.11 5.46 -26.10
C ASP A 385 -23.13 4.35 -25.64
N ASP A 386 -21.86 4.70 -25.40
CA ASP A 386 -20.82 3.79 -24.90
C ASP A 386 -21.13 3.19 -23.52
N LEU A 387 -22.00 3.82 -22.73
CA LEU A 387 -22.37 3.39 -21.38
C LEU A 387 -23.68 2.59 -21.34
N LEU A 388 -24.42 2.51 -22.46
CA LEU A 388 -25.69 1.76 -22.55
C LEU A 388 -25.52 0.24 -22.37
N GLU A 389 -24.34 -0.27 -22.73
CA GLU A 389 -24.00 -1.69 -22.60
C GLU A 389 -23.71 -2.13 -21.15
N SER A 390 -23.67 -1.19 -20.19
CA SER A 390 -23.40 -1.50 -18.79
C SER A 390 -24.41 -2.52 -18.23
N ARG A 391 -23.91 -3.56 -17.57
CA ARG A 391 -24.73 -4.64 -16.99
C ARG A 391 -25.54 -4.20 -15.78
N VAL A 392 -25.08 -3.17 -15.08
CA VAL A 392 -25.74 -2.62 -13.90
C VAL A 392 -26.76 -1.54 -14.25
N LEU A 393 -26.90 -1.19 -15.53
CA LEU A 393 -27.83 -0.14 -15.95
C LEU A 393 -29.28 -0.59 -15.80
N ASP A 394 -30.15 0.31 -15.35
CA ASP A 394 -31.59 0.07 -15.30
C ASP A 394 -32.12 -0.29 -16.70
N PRO A 395 -32.83 -1.42 -16.87
CA PRO A 395 -33.42 -1.81 -18.15
C PRO A 395 -34.28 -0.73 -18.81
N LEU A 396 -34.91 0.16 -18.03
CA LEU A 396 -35.72 1.26 -18.55
C LEU A 396 -34.90 2.26 -19.36
N VAL A 397 -33.64 2.52 -18.96
CA VAL A 397 -32.74 3.43 -19.70
C VAL A 397 -32.27 2.81 -21.01
N LYS A 398 -32.15 1.48 -21.07
CA LYS A 398 -31.75 0.76 -22.30
C LYS A 398 -32.83 0.79 -23.38
N SER A 399 -34.09 1.03 -23.01
CA SER A 399 -35.18 1.10 -23.96
C SER A 399 -35.08 2.37 -24.81
N GLU A 400 -35.09 2.23 -26.14
CA GLU A 400 -35.16 3.36 -27.07
C GLU A 400 -36.38 4.27 -26.81
N ALA A 401 -37.48 3.69 -26.30
CA ALA A 401 -38.69 4.42 -25.96
C ALA A 401 -38.49 5.45 -24.83
N SER A 402 -37.46 5.27 -24.00
CA SER A 402 -37.09 6.23 -22.94
C SER A 402 -36.23 7.40 -23.45
N GLY A 403 -35.79 7.36 -24.71
CA GLY A 403 -34.80 8.29 -25.25
C GLY A 403 -33.43 8.17 -24.57
N HIS A 404 -33.18 7.07 -23.85
CA HIS A 404 -31.98 6.84 -23.03
C HIS A 404 -31.74 7.92 -21.98
N VAL A 405 -32.81 8.53 -21.46
CA VAL A 405 -32.73 9.58 -20.44
C VAL A 405 -32.45 8.97 -19.08
N TYR A 406 -31.36 9.40 -18.43
CA TYR A 406 -31.01 8.95 -17.08
C TYR A 406 -31.52 9.94 -16.03
N ARG A 407 -32.01 9.42 -14.91
CA ARG A 407 -32.62 10.17 -13.79
C ARG A 407 -32.26 9.55 -12.45
N SER A 408 -32.45 10.30 -11.36
CA SER A 408 -32.21 9.84 -9.99
C SER A 408 -32.90 8.51 -9.64
N CYS A 409 -34.10 8.23 -10.17
CA CYS A 409 -34.78 6.94 -9.95
C CYS A 409 -34.02 5.72 -10.53
N HIS A 410 -33.13 5.93 -11.49
CA HIS A 410 -32.29 4.88 -12.08
C HIS A 410 -31.03 4.61 -11.23
N ASP A 411 -30.47 5.64 -10.55
CA ASP A 411 -29.48 5.40 -9.48
C ASP A 411 -30.12 4.56 -8.37
N MET A 412 -31.40 4.80 -8.07
CA MET A 412 -32.12 4.04 -7.04
C MET A 412 -32.37 2.59 -7.43
N TYR A 413 -32.56 2.29 -8.73
CA TYR A 413 -32.56 0.91 -9.23
C TYR A 413 -31.22 0.22 -8.94
N GLN A 414 -30.11 0.88 -9.30
CA GLN A 414 -28.76 0.39 -9.05
C GLN A 414 -28.46 0.21 -7.55
N PHE A 415 -28.94 1.15 -6.72
CA PHE A 415 -28.89 1.03 -5.28
C PHE A 415 -29.64 -0.21 -4.76
N GLY A 416 -30.77 -0.57 -5.39
CA GLY A 416 -31.48 -1.82 -5.11
C GLY A 416 -30.71 -3.08 -5.51
N GLU A 417 -29.85 -3.03 -6.54
CA GLU A 417 -28.96 -4.14 -6.92
C GLU A 417 -27.87 -4.39 -5.86
N LEU A 418 -27.53 -3.41 -5.03
CA LEU A 418 -26.59 -3.61 -3.93
C LEU A 418 -27.14 -4.55 -2.85
N ILE A 419 -28.48 -4.66 -2.74
CA ILE A 419 -29.18 -5.48 -1.75
C ILE A 419 -29.25 -6.94 -2.25
N ALA A 420 -28.10 -7.56 -2.51
CA ALA A 420 -28.02 -8.96 -2.89
C ALA A 420 -27.88 -9.86 -1.64
N ASP A 421 -28.40 -11.09 -1.72
CA ASP A 421 -28.12 -12.17 -0.76
C ASP A 421 -28.46 -11.88 0.73
N THR A 422 -29.38 -10.94 0.99
CA THR A 422 -29.85 -10.63 2.35
C THR A 422 -30.87 -11.65 2.88
N ASN A 423 -30.86 -11.86 4.20
CA ASN A 423 -31.90 -12.66 4.88
C ASN A 423 -32.98 -11.78 5.54
N ASP A 424 -32.72 -10.48 5.72
CA ASP A 424 -33.66 -9.53 6.31
C ASP A 424 -34.88 -9.28 5.40
N PRO A 425 -36.12 -9.60 5.85
CA PRO A 425 -37.33 -9.38 5.05
C PRO A 425 -37.58 -7.91 4.69
N SER A 426 -37.18 -6.98 5.56
CA SER A 426 -37.34 -5.54 5.36
C SER A 426 -36.41 -5.05 4.24
N LEU A 427 -35.17 -5.55 4.20
CA LEU A 427 -34.25 -5.27 3.09
C LEU A 427 -34.74 -5.87 1.77
N LYS A 428 -35.31 -7.08 1.77
CA LYS A 428 -35.95 -7.66 0.57
C LYS A 428 -37.10 -6.78 0.08
N GLN A 429 -37.93 -6.29 1.00
CA GLN A 429 -39.05 -5.42 0.64
C GLN A 429 -38.58 -4.08 0.05
N LEU A 430 -37.51 -3.49 0.62
CA LEU A 430 -36.89 -2.28 0.10
C LEU A 430 -36.34 -2.53 -1.31
N GLN A 431 -35.63 -3.64 -1.53
CA GLN A 431 -35.10 -4.02 -2.85
C GLN A 431 -36.21 -4.13 -3.89
N ILE A 432 -37.32 -4.81 -3.57
CA ILE A 432 -38.45 -4.98 -4.49
C ILE A 432 -39.02 -3.63 -4.92
N ASN A 433 -39.17 -2.69 -3.98
CA ASN A 433 -39.65 -1.35 -4.32
C ASN A 433 -38.65 -0.60 -5.22
N LEU A 434 -37.35 -0.60 -4.87
CA LEU A 434 -36.31 0.08 -5.62
C LEU A 434 -36.15 -0.44 -7.06
N LYS A 435 -36.43 -1.74 -7.26
CA LYS A 435 -36.36 -2.41 -8.57
C LYS A 435 -37.73 -2.48 -9.27
N SER A 436 -38.73 -1.72 -8.82
CA SER A 436 -40.03 -1.66 -9.48
C SER A 436 -39.90 -1.21 -10.94
N VAL A 437 -40.73 -1.78 -11.81
CA VAL A 437 -40.85 -1.36 -13.22
C VAL A 437 -41.52 0.02 -13.35
N ASN A 438 -42.28 0.45 -12.33
CA ASN A 438 -42.77 1.81 -12.25
C ASN A 438 -41.74 2.69 -11.55
N ALA A 439 -40.94 3.42 -12.33
CA ALA A 439 -39.84 4.22 -11.81
C ALA A 439 -40.28 5.35 -10.87
N GLU A 440 -41.51 5.86 -11.01
CA GLU A 440 -42.07 6.93 -10.19
C GLU A 440 -42.45 6.46 -8.77
N GLU A 441 -42.67 5.15 -8.58
CA GLU A 441 -43.03 4.55 -7.29
C GLU A 441 -41.83 4.11 -6.45
N ARG A 442 -40.62 4.19 -7.02
CA ARG A 442 -39.40 3.81 -6.33
C ARG A 442 -39.10 4.80 -5.21
N TYR A 443 -38.60 4.31 -4.10
CA TYR A 443 -38.06 5.15 -3.04
C TYR A 443 -36.98 6.08 -3.61
N THR A 444 -37.07 7.36 -3.24
CA THR A 444 -35.98 8.31 -3.43
C THR A 444 -34.82 7.96 -2.50
N ALA A 445 -33.63 8.53 -2.75
CA ALA A 445 -32.49 8.36 -1.86
C ALA A 445 -32.82 8.78 -0.41
N ALA A 446 -33.61 9.84 -0.23
CA ALA A 446 -34.05 10.31 1.09
C ALA A 446 -35.02 9.33 1.76
N GLY A 447 -35.96 8.78 0.99
CA GLY A 447 -36.88 7.74 1.48
C GLY A 447 -36.14 6.49 1.92
N SER A 448 -35.21 5.99 1.10
CA SER A 448 -34.36 4.84 1.43
C SER A 448 -33.49 5.09 2.67
N LEU A 449 -32.89 6.27 2.78
CA LEU A 449 -32.10 6.64 3.95
C LEU A 449 -32.94 6.63 5.23
N SER A 450 -34.16 7.18 5.19
CA SER A 450 -35.06 7.17 6.34
C SER A 450 -35.46 5.74 6.72
N PHE A 451 -35.80 4.90 5.74
CA PHE A 451 -36.14 3.49 5.96
C PHE A 451 -34.99 2.73 6.64
N LEU A 452 -33.79 2.82 6.08
CA LEU A 452 -32.60 2.12 6.57
C LEU A 452 -32.17 2.61 7.95
N SER A 453 -32.28 3.92 8.21
CA SER A 453 -31.95 4.48 9.52
C SER A 453 -32.87 3.94 10.62
N ASN A 454 -34.16 3.82 10.33
CA ASN A 454 -35.12 3.22 11.27
C ASN A 454 -34.85 1.73 11.48
N LEU A 455 -34.55 0.99 10.42
CA LEU A 455 -34.18 -0.42 10.51
C LEU A 455 -32.94 -0.62 11.40
N HIS A 456 -31.89 0.19 11.20
CA HIS A 456 -30.66 0.13 11.99
C HIS A 456 -30.89 0.44 13.47
N GLN A 457 -31.74 1.42 13.79
CA GLN A 457 -32.09 1.76 15.18
C GLN A 457 -32.82 0.60 15.87
N ASN A 458 -33.76 -0.04 15.17
CA ASN A 458 -34.51 -1.17 15.71
C ASN A 458 -33.59 -2.38 15.98
N CYS A 459 -32.62 -2.66 15.11
CA CYS A 459 -31.63 -3.71 15.33
C CYS A 459 -30.75 -3.45 16.56
N LYS A 460 -30.43 -2.18 16.86
CA LYS A 460 -29.63 -1.81 18.04
C LYS A 460 -30.36 -1.90 19.38
N MET A 461 -31.68 -1.94 19.39
CA MET A 461 -32.46 -2.06 20.64
C MET A 461 -32.75 -3.51 21.05
N ILE A 462 -32.38 -4.50 20.22
CA ILE A 462 -32.65 -5.93 20.44
C ILE A 462 -31.41 -6.68 20.98
N VAL A 463 -30.26 -6.00 21.09
CA VAL A 463 -29.01 -6.48 21.72
C VAL A 463 -28.87 -5.80 23.08
#